data_AF-A0A371SN00-F1
#
_entry.id   AF-A0A371SN00-F1
#
_cell.length_a   1.000
_cell.length_b   1.000
_cell.length_c   1.000
_cell.angle_alpha   90.00
_cell.angle_beta   90.00
_cell.angle_gamma   90.00
#
_symmetry.space_group_name_H-M   'P 1'
#
loop_
_entity.id
_entity.type
_entity.pdbx_description
1 polymer ?
#
loop_
_entity_poly.entity_id
_entity_poly.type
_entity_poly.pdbx_seq_one_letter_code
_entity_poly.pdbx_strand_id
1 'polypeptide(L)'
;MTTILFILSFALLAVAFFLIILLYLKITQLKDVEMKQERLLKEFESVITSYVMEIKEENEVFLNRIKDMKHEQAEENDKKSIHIREPELTTDDLHDLLPSFSNKEDVEQVTILENEKKQDTQEKDDNNKDNIVRDIEHLINLGLSYEEIAKKLHKGKTEIELLHKFRQNH
;
A
#
# COMPACT_ATOMS: atom_id res chain seq x y z
N MET A 1 -25.40 -45.93 50.22
CA MET A 1 -24.03 -45.55 49.83
C MET A 1 -23.79 -45.68 48.32
N THR A 2 -24.02 -46.85 47.71
CA THR A 2 -23.81 -47.08 46.27
C THR A 2 -24.76 -46.28 45.35
N THR A 3 -26.01 -46.09 45.75
CA THR A 3 -27.01 -45.31 45.00
C THR A 3 -26.61 -43.85 44.82
N ILE A 4 -26.04 -43.22 45.84
CA ILE A 4 -25.55 -41.83 45.79
C ILE A 4 -24.42 -41.71 44.75
N LEU A 5 -23.55 -42.72 44.68
CA LEU A 5 -22.46 -42.79 43.70
C LEU A 5 -23.00 -42.93 42.26
N PHE A 6 -24.07 -43.71 42.05
CA PHE A 6 -24.74 -43.82 40.76
C PHE A 6 -25.44 -42.52 40.35
N ILE A 7 -26.14 -41.85 41.27
CA ILE A 7 -26.74 -40.53 41.01
C ILE A 7 -25.66 -39.53 40.63
N LEU A 8 -24.54 -39.51 41.35
CA LEU A 8 -23.44 -38.59 41.08
C LEU A 8 -22.80 -38.85 39.71
N SER A 9 -22.60 -40.12 39.36
CA SER A 9 -22.08 -40.52 38.04
C SER A 9 -23.03 -40.09 36.91
N PHE A 10 -24.33 -40.31 37.08
CA PHE A 10 -25.34 -39.88 36.12
C PHE A 10 -25.42 -38.35 35.98
N ALA A 11 -25.33 -37.62 37.08
CA ALA A 11 -25.27 -36.17 37.07
C ALA A 11 -24.03 -35.65 36.33
N LEU A 12 -22.86 -36.26 36.56
CA LEU A 12 -21.62 -35.86 35.91
C LEU A 12 -21.63 -36.17 34.41
N LEU A 13 -22.28 -37.27 34.00
CA LEU A 13 -22.52 -37.59 32.60
C LEU A 13 -23.45 -36.56 31.92
N ALA A 14 -24.52 -36.15 32.60
CA ALA A 14 -25.42 -35.11 32.09
C ALA A 14 -24.68 -33.78 31.88
N VAL A 15 -23.81 -33.40 32.82
CA VAL A 15 -22.96 -32.21 32.69
C VAL A 15 -21.99 -32.36 31.51
N ALA A 16 -21.38 -33.54 31.31
CA ALA A 16 -20.50 -33.78 30.18
C ALA A 16 -21.23 -33.62 28.83
N PHE A 17 -22.43 -34.19 28.69
CA PHE A 17 -23.26 -33.99 27.50
C PHE A 17 -23.64 -32.53 27.29
N PHE A 18 -23.98 -31.81 28.36
CA PHE A 18 -24.27 -30.38 28.28
C PHE A 18 -23.06 -29.59 27.75
N LEU A 19 -21.85 -29.86 28.24
CA LEU A 19 -20.63 -29.23 27.73
C LEU A 19 -20.36 -29.58 26.26
N ILE A 20 -20.58 -30.84 25.86
CA ILE A 20 -20.43 -31.27 24.46
C ILE A 20 -21.38 -30.50 23.55
N ILE A 21 -22.64 -30.34 23.94
CA ILE A 21 -23.65 -29.60 23.16
C ILE A 21 -23.26 -28.13 23.04
N LEU A 22 -22.80 -27.49 24.13
CA LEU A 22 -22.31 -26.12 24.09
C LEU A 22 -21.12 -25.95 23.14
N LEU A 23 -20.19 -26.90 23.18
CA LEU A 23 -19.00 -26.87 22.32
C LEU A 23 -19.37 -27.05 20.85
N TYR A 24 -20.31 -27.97 20.56
CA TYR A 24 -20.85 -28.17 19.22
C TYR A 24 -21.49 -26.89 18.67
N LEU A 25 -22.31 -26.19 19.48
CA LEU A 25 -22.95 -24.94 19.08
C LEU A 25 -21.92 -23.84 18.73
N LYS A 26 -20.84 -23.76 19.50
CA LYS A 26 -19.72 -22.84 19.23
C LYS A 26 -19.00 -23.22 17.93
N ILE A 27 -18.67 -24.50 17.75
CA ILE A 27 -18.01 -25.01 16.53
C ILE A 27 -18.83 -24.68 15.28
N THR A 28 -20.16 -24.85 15.32
CA THR A 28 -21.04 -24.57 14.18
C THR A 28 -20.97 -23.09 13.78
N GLN A 29 -20.98 -22.18 14.76
CA GLN A 29 -20.87 -20.75 14.48
C GLN A 29 -19.52 -20.39 13.84
N LEU A 30 -18.42 -21.01 14.28
CA LEU A 30 -17.10 -20.78 13.67
C LEU A 30 -17.09 -21.25 12.21
N LYS A 31 -17.67 -22.42 11.93
CA LYS A 31 -17.76 -22.96 10.56
C LYS A 31 -18.56 -22.06 9.62
N ASP A 32 -19.64 -21.46 10.11
CA ASP A 32 -20.43 -20.49 9.33
C ASP A 32 -19.64 -19.21 9.03
N VAL A 33 -18.76 -18.80 9.93
CA VAL A 33 -17.85 -17.66 9.72
C VAL A 33 -16.79 -17.99 8.66
N GLU A 34 -16.16 -19.17 8.74
CA GLU A 34 -15.18 -19.62 7.74
C GLU A 34 -15.80 -19.69 6.34
N MET A 35 -17.00 -20.26 6.21
CA MET A 35 -17.70 -20.34 4.92
C MET A 35 -18.03 -18.95 4.35
N LYS A 36 -18.36 -17.97 5.21
CA LYS A 36 -18.57 -16.58 4.78
C LYS A 36 -17.28 -15.93 4.32
N GLN A 37 -16.16 -16.17 5.01
CA GLN A 37 -14.85 -15.65 4.61
C GLN A 37 -14.44 -16.13 3.22
N GLU A 38 -14.62 -17.43 2.94
CA GLU A 38 -14.29 -18.01 1.63
C GLU A 38 -15.13 -17.37 0.50
N ARG A 39 -16.43 -17.14 0.74
CA ARG A 39 -17.30 -16.45 -0.24
C ARG A 39 -16.90 -15.01 -0.45
N LEU A 40 -16.63 -14.27 0.62
CA LEU A 40 -16.19 -12.87 0.56
C LEU A 40 -14.87 -12.73 -0.20
N LEU A 41 -13.93 -13.66 0.00
CA LEU A 41 -12.66 -13.68 -0.72
C LEU A 41 -12.86 -13.87 -2.23
N LYS A 42 -13.78 -14.76 -2.62
CA LYS A 42 -14.10 -15.00 -4.02
C LYS A 42 -14.79 -13.78 -4.67
N GLU A 43 -15.70 -13.14 -3.94
CA GLU A 43 -16.33 -11.89 -4.39
C GLU A 43 -15.28 -10.78 -4.54
N PHE A 44 -14.32 -10.68 -3.61
CA PHE A 44 -13.21 -9.72 -3.67
C PHE A 44 -12.29 -9.97 -4.86
N GLU A 45 -11.92 -11.22 -5.15
CA GLU A 45 -11.13 -11.57 -6.34
C GLU A 45 -11.82 -11.09 -7.62
N SER A 46 -13.14 -11.28 -7.72
CA SER A 46 -13.94 -10.80 -8.86
C SER A 46 -13.94 -9.27 -8.96
N VAL A 47 -14.07 -8.56 -7.84
CA VAL A 47 -14.07 -7.08 -7.81
C VAL A 47 -12.70 -6.54 -8.20
N ILE A 48 -11.60 -7.08 -7.65
CA ILE A 48 -10.25 -6.68 -8.03
C ILE A 48 -10.01 -6.96 -9.51
N THR A 49 -10.41 -8.12 -10.02
CA THR A 49 -10.21 -8.46 -11.43
C THR A 49 -10.93 -7.47 -12.32
N SER A 50 -12.17 -7.08 -11.99
CA SER A 50 -12.90 -6.02 -12.69
C SER A 50 -12.17 -4.69 -12.62
N TYR A 51 -11.68 -4.29 -11.44
CA TYR A 51 -10.98 -3.02 -11.24
C TYR A 51 -9.63 -2.94 -11.96
N VAL A 52 -8.83 -4.01 -11.92
CA VAL A 52 -7.55 -4.11 -12.64
C VAL A 52 -7.78 -4.08 -14.15
N MET A 53 -8.83 -4.73 -14.63
CA MET A 53 -9.21 -4.69 -16.03
C MET A 53 -9.61 -3.28 -16.46
N GLU A 54 -10.42 -2.59 -15.65
CA GLU A 54 -10.83 -1.20 -15.89
C GLU A 54 -9.62 -0.25 -15.94
N ILE A 55 -8.71 -0.31 -14.96
CA ILE A 55 -7.48 0.51 -14.98
C ILE A 55 -6.61 0.20 -16.20
N LYS A 56 -6.47 -1.08 -16.57
CA LYS A 56 -5.68 -1.45 -17.73
C LYS A 56 -6.29 -0.88 -19.00
N GLU A 57 -7.61 -0.96 -19.14
CA GLU A 57 -8.35 -0.40 -20.26
C GLU A 57 -8.20 1.12 -20.33
N GLU A 58 -8.36 1.82 -19.20
CA GLU A 58 -8.13 3.27 -19.11
C GLU A 58 -6.71 3.66 -19.52
N ASN A 59 -5.69 2.90 -19.09
CA ASN A 59 -4.30 3.12 -19.47
C ASN A 59 -4.07 2.92 -20.98
N GLU A 60 -4.68 1.90 -21.59
CA GLU A 60 -4.58 1.67 -23.04
C GLU A 60 -5.25 2.79 -23.83
N VAL A 61 -6.44 3.25 -23.40
CA VAL A 61 -7.14 4.38 -24.01
C VAL A 61 -6.33 5.67 -23.89
N PHE A 62 -5.74 5.94 -22.72
CA PHE A 62 -4.87 7.10 -22.51
C PHE A 62 -3.64 7.06 -23.41
N LEU A 63 -2.95 5.92 -23.46
CA LEU A 63 -1.78 5.73 -24.32
C LEU A 63 -2.14 5.92 -25.80
N ASN A 64 -3.31 5.42 -26.23
CA ASN A 64 -3.75 5.56 -27.61
C ASN A 64 -4.05 7.03 -27.94
N ARG A 65 -4.77 7.75 -27.07
CA ARG A 65 -5.02 9.20 -27.24
C ARG A 65 -3.72 10.01 -27.33
N ILE A 66 -2.69 9.67 -26.54
CA ILE A 66 -1.38 10.31 -26.64
C ILE A 66 -0.70 10.00 -27.97
N LYS A 67 -0.75 8.74 -28.43
CA LYS A 67 -0.18 8.35 -29.72
C LYS A 67 -0.88 9.05 -30.88
N ASP A 68 -2.21 9.14 -30.85
CA ASP A 68 -3.03 9.80 -31.85
C ASP A 68 -2.74 11.31 -31.89
N MET A 69 -2.65 11.97 -30.73
CA MET A 69 -2.23 13.39 -30.65
C MET A 69 -0.82 13.63 -31.17
N LYS A 70 0.09 12.66 -31.01
CA LYS A 70 1.45 12.72 -31.58
C LYS A 70 1.46 12.49 -33.09
N HIS A 71 0.50 11.72 -33.60
CA HIS A 71 0.37 11.42 -35.04
C HIS A 71 -0.34 12.55 -35.80
N GLU A 72 -1.31 13.24 -35.19
CA GLU A 72 -1.96 14.44 -35.76
C GLU A 72 -1.01 15.65 -35.86
N GLN A 73 0.05 15.70 -35.05
CA GLN A 73 1.12 16.70 -35.18
C GLN A 73 2.14 16.39 -36.28
N ALA A 74 2.08 15.21 -36.92
CA ALA A 74 3.08 14.77 -37.89
C ALA A 74 2.76 15.14 -39.36
N GLU A 75 1.55 15.62 -39.67
CA GLU A 75 1.18 15.96 -41.06
C GLU A 75 1.31 17.46 -41.43
N GLU A 76 1.71 18.34 -40.50
CA GLU A 76 1.84 19.78 -40.82
C GLU A 76 3.23 20.42 -40.56
N ASN A 77 4.28 19.66 -40.22
CA ASN A 77 5.63 20.23 -40.15
C ASN A 77 6.72 19.24 -40.56
N ASP A 78 7.01 19.22 -41.86
CA ASP A 78 8.30 18.77 -42.37
C ASP A 78 9.41 19.65 -41.74
N LYS A 79 10.34 19.01 -41.04
CA LYS A 79 11.55 19.55 -40.37
C LYS A 79 11.36 20.39 -39.10
N LYS A 80 11.05 19.71 -38.00
CA LYS A 80 11.79 19.89 -36.73
C LYS A 80 11.67 18.60 -35.93
N SER A 81 12.68 17.74 -36.04
CA SER A 81 12.87 16.68 -35.06
C SER A 81 13.07 17.35 -33.71
N ILE A 82 12.08 17.26 -32.83
CA ILE A 82 12.32 17.44 -31.39
C ILE A 82 13.15 16.23 -30.99
N HIS A 83 14.47 16.39 -31.12
CA HIS A 83 15.41 15.53 -30.42
C HIS A 83 15.23 15.90 -28.95
N ILE A 84 14.48 15.06 -28.22
CA ILE A 84 14.56 15.04 -26.77
C ILE A 84 16.00 14.59 -26.48
N ARG A 85 16.89 15.57 -26.37
CA ARG A 85 18.22 15.36 -25.84
C ARG A 85 18.00 15.19 -24.35
N GLU A 86 17.88 13.95 -23.90
CA GLU A 86 18.05 13.66 -22.49
C GLU A 86 19.38 14.31 -22.08
N PRO A 87 19.39 15.25 -21.12
CA PRO A 87 20.64 15.74 -20.58
C PRO A 87 21.37 14.51 -20.05
N GLU A 88 22.61 14.28 -20.48
CA GLU A 88 23.42 13.24 -19.87
C GLU A 88 23.47 13.52 -18.38
N LEU A 89 23.01 12.54 -17.59
CA LEU A 89 22.91 12.64 -16.14
C LEU A 89 24.31 12.96 -15.61
N THR A 90 24.48 14.18 -15.08
CA THR A 90 25.76 14.57 -14.49
C THR A 90 25.87 13.89 -13.12
N THR A 91 27.08 13.58 -12.70
CA THR A 91 27.34 12.97 -11.37
C THR A 91 26.73 13.80 -10.22
N ASP A 92 26.58 15.10 -10.44
CA ASP A 92 25.96 16.04 -9.49
C ASP A 92 24.42 15.89 -9.44
N ASP A 93 23.75 15.62 -10.57
CA ASP A 93 22.30 15.38 -10.61
C ASP A 93 21.92 14.08 -9.88
N LEU A 94 22.82 13.09 -9.93
CA LEU A 94 22.65 11.82 -9.22
C LEU A 94 22.81 11.98 -7.70
N HIS A 95 23.64 12.94 -7.25
CA HIS A 95 23.81 13.27 -5.84
C HIS A 95 22.54 13.91 -5.24
N ASP A 96 21.84 14.75 -6.01
CA ASP A 96 20.60 15.41 -5.58
C ASP A 96 19.39 14.45 -5.56
N LEU A 97 19.34 13.51 -6.51
CA LEU A 97 18.23 12.56 -6.61
C LEU A 97 18.38 11.36 -5.65
N LEU A 98 19.62 10.97 -5.33
CA LEU A 98 19.93 9.78 -4.53
C LEU A 98 21.06 10.05 -3.51
N PRO A 99 20.85 10.93 -2.52
CA PRO A 99 21.89 11.33 -1.56
C PRO A 99 22.44 10.16 -0.72
N SER A 100 21.69 9.05 -0.60
CA SER A 100 22.13 7.86 0.14
C SER A 100 23.08 6.94 -0.65
N PHE A 101 23.21 7.11 -1.96
CA PHE A 101 24.06 6.26 -2.81
C PHE A 101 25.37 6.94 -3.23
N SER A 102 25.54 8.24 -2.96
CA SER A 102 26.71 9.01 -3.38
C SER A 102 27.99 8.69 -2.57
N ASN A 103 27.84 8.12 -1.37
CA ASN A 103 28.98 7.85 -0.47
C ASN A 103 29.55 6.43 -0.58
N LYS A 104 29.67 5.91 -1.81
CA LYS A 104 30.49 4.73 -2.09
C LYS A 104 31.26 4.98 -3.37
N GLU A 105 32.49 5.42 -3.20
CA GLU A 105 33.59 5.17 -4.14
C GLU A 105 33.53 3.68 -4.48
N ASP A 106 32.99 3.34 -5.66
CA ASP A 106 33.17 2.09 -6.41
C ASP A 106 32.14 2.08 -7.56
N VAL A 107 32.47 2.83 -8.62
CA VAL A 107 31.78 2.73 -9.91
C VAL A 107 32.36 1.54 -10.66
N GLU A 108 31.80 0.36 -10.46
CA GLU A 108 31.99 -0.75 -11.40
C GLU A 108 30.69 -1.55 -11.57
N GLN A 109 30.08 -1.35 -12.75
CA GLN A 109 29.21 -2.27 -13.49
C GLN A 109 28.24 -3.14 -12.67
N VAL A 110 26.95 -2.77 -12.66
CA VAL A 110 25.88 -3.73 -12.39
C VAL A 110 24.96 -3.80 -13.61
N THR A 111 25.39 -4.65 -14.53
CA THR A 111 24.56 -5.27 -15.56
C THR A 111 23.42 -6.03 -14.89
N ILE A 112 22.22 -5.87 -15.47
CA ILE A 112 20.99 -6.59 -15.13
C ILE A 112 21.28 -8.10 -14.94
N LEU A 113 20.98 -8.63 -13.76
CA LEU A 113 20.77 -10.06 -13.56
C LEU A 113 19.52 -10.27 -12.71
N GLU A 114 18.59 -10.97 -13.35
CA GLU A 114 17.34 -11.47 -12.81
C GLU A 114 17.57 -12.70 -11.90
N ASN A 115 16.60 -12.93 -11.01
CA ASN A 115 16.32 -14.11 -10.17
C ASN A 115 16.89 -14.23 -8.72
N GLU A 116 15.91 -14.19 -7.82
CA GLU A 116 15.69 -15.05 -6.64
C GLU A 116 16.75 -15.11 -5.51
N LYS A 117 16.48 -14.38 -4.41
CA LYS A 117 16.33 -14.99 -3.06
C LYS A 117 15.80 -14.02 -2.01
N LYS A 118 14.92 -14.57 -1.17
CA LYS A 118 14.36 -14.03 0.08
C LYS A 118 15.46 -13.53 1.05
N GLN A 119 15.27 -12.35 1.65
CA GLN A 119 15.04 -12.12 3.10
C GLN A 119 15.35 -10.67 3.48
N ASP A 120 14.43 -10.09 4.28
CA ASP A 120 14.56 -8.96 5.20
C ASP A 120 15.17 -7.63 4.70
N THR A 121 14.31 -6.61 4.59
CA THR A 121 14.52 -5.28 5.20
C THR A 121 13.15 -4.58 5.28
N GLN A 122 12.33 -4.96 6.27
CA GLN A 122 11.42 -4.00 6.89
C GLN A 122 12.24 -3.06 7.80
N GLU A 123 11.72 -1.86 8.09
CA GLU A 123 12.13 -0.92 9.16
C GLU A 123 12.93 0.37 8.84
N LYS A 124 13.10 0.83 7.58
CA LYS A 124 13.75 2.14 7.36
C LYS A 124 12.94 3.27 6.71
N ASP A 125 11.79 2.97 6.07
CA ASP A 125 11.02 4.01 5.37
C ASP A 125 9.90 4.67 6.23
N ASP A 126 9.46 4.02 7.31
CA ASP A 126 8.35 4.53 8.13
C ASP A 126 8.77 5.71 9.04
N ASN A 127 9.99 5.68 9.56
CA ASN A 127 10.49 6.71 10.48
C ASN A 127 10.55 8.11 9.84
N ASN A 128 10.83 8.21 8.54
CA ASN A 128 10.97 9.51 7.88
C ASN A 128 9.60 10.16 7.59
N LYS A 129 8.61 9.35 7.21
CA LYS A 129 7.24 9.82 6.98
C LYS A 129 6.61 10.30 8.29
N ASP A 130 6.79 9.55 9.37
CA ASP A 130 6.32 9.95 10.70
C ASP A 130 6.95 11.27 11.18
N ASN A 131 8.24 11.48 10.92
CA ASN A 131 8.91 12.73 11.30
C ASN A 131 8.35 13.94 10.54
N ILE A 132 8.16 13.82 9.21
CA ILE A 132 7.56 14.88 8.39
C ILE A 132 6.13 15.20 8.85
N VAL A 133 5.36 14.16 9.18
CA VAL A 133 3.96 14.26 9.62
C VAL A 133 3.83 14.91 11.00
N ARG A 134 4.80 14.66 11.90
CA ARG A 134 4.92 15.34 13.21
C ARG A 134 5.33 16.80 13.08
N ASP A 135 6.26 17.10 12.17
CA ASP A 135 6.70 18.47 11.91
C ASP A 135 5.55 19.33 11.37
N ILE A 136 4.70 18.77 10.50
CA ILE A 136 3.47 19.44 10.03
C ILE A 136 2.53 19.76 11.20
N GLU A 137 2.36 18.85 12.17
CA GLU A 137 1.52 19.09 13.35
C GLU A 137 2.02 20.26 14.19
N HIS A 138 3.32 20.26 14.47
CA HIS A 138 3.93 21.28 15.30
C HIS A 138 3.81 22.66 14.63
N LEU A 139 3.95 22.73 13.31
CA LEU A 139 3.81 23.97 12.56
C LEU A 139 2.35 24.47 12.50
N ILE A 140 1.37 23.56 12.43
CA ILE A 140 -0.07 23.92 12.53
C ILE A 140 -0.40 24.43 13.94
N ASN A 141 0.13 23.79 14.98
CA ASN A 141 -0.08 24.20 16.38
C ASN A 141 0.59 25.54 16.71
N LEU A 142 1.64 25.92 15.98
CA LEU A 142 2.24 27.25 16.04
C LEU A 142 1.41 28.31 15.30
N GLY A 143 0.29 27.93 14.68
CA GLY A 143 -0.64 28.83 14.01
C GLY A 143 -0.20 29.28 12.61
N LEU A 144 0.76 28.58 11.98
CA LEU A 144 1.21 28.90 10.63
C LEU A 144 0.18 28.44 9.59
N SER A 145 0.08 29.20 8.50
CA SER A 145 -0.77 28.84 7.36
C SER A 145 -0.20 27.65 6.59
N TYR A 146 -1.05 26.81 6.01
CA TYR A 146 -0.65 25.68 5.17
C TYR A 146 0.32 26.07 4.04
N GLU A 147 0.26 27.32 3.56
CA GLU A 147 1.19 27.84 2.55
C GLU A 147 2.61 28.09 3.08
N GLU A 148 2.73 28.51 4.34
CA GLU A 148 4.02 28.74 5.00
C GLU A 148 4.69 27.42 5.38
N ILE A 149 3.87 26.44 5.79
CA ILE A 149 4.30 25.07 6.06
C ILE A 149 4.84 24.42 4.78
N ALA A 150 4.11 24.58 3.66
CA ALA A 150 4.53 24.14 2.34
C ALA A 150 5.88 24.74 1.91
N LYS A 151 6.08 26.05 2.10
CA LYS A 151 7.35 26.73 1.80
C LYS A 151 8.50 26.23 2.68
N LYS A 152 8.25 25.96 3.96
CA LYS A 152 9.27 25.52 4.92
C LYS A 152 9.68 24.05 4.73
N LEU A 153 8.76 23.20 4.29
CA LEU A 153 8.99 21.77 4.03
C LEU A 153 9.28 21.45 2.56
N HIS A 154 9.37 22.48 1.69
CA HIS A 154 9.51 22.33 0.24
C HIS A 154 8.48 21.37 -0.39
N LYS A 155 7.24 21.42 0.11
CA LYS A 155 6.12 20.56 -0.32
C LYS A 155 4.97 21.39 -0.88
N GLY A 156 4.10 20.76 -1.67
CA GLY A 156 2.92 21.44 -2.20
C GLY A 156 1.93 21.80 -1.08
N LYS A 157 1.23 22.93 -1.19
CA LYS A 157 0.13 23.31 -0.25
C LYS A 157 -0.89 22.17 -0.10
N THR A 158 -1.22 21.54 -1.23
CA THR A 158 -2.20 20.45 -1.30
C THR A 158 -1.68 19.18 -0.65
N GLU A 159 -0.36 18.92 -0.72
CA GLU A 159 0.25 17.74 -0.09
C GLU A 159 0.23 17.87 1.43
N ILE A 160 0.52 19.06 1.96
CA ILE A 160 0.45 19.33 3.41
C ILE A 160 -0.99 19.21 3.92
N GLU A 161 -1.97 19.75 3.18
CA GLU A 161 -3.39 19.63 3.51
C GLU A 161 -3.85 18.17 3.51
N LEU A 162 -3.43 17.41 2.51
CA LEU A 162 -3.76 15.99 2.38
C LEU A 162 -3.13 15.17 3.53
N LEU A 163 -1.84 15.38 3.82
CA LEU A 163 -1.11 14.73 4.91
C LEU A 163 -1.75 15.01 6.28
N HIS A 164 -2.21 16.25 6.50
CA HIS A 164 -2.91 16.61 7.72
C HIS A 164 -4.27 15.91 7.83
N LYS A 165 -5.05 15.88 6.74
CA LYS A 165 -6.39 15.29 6.70
C LYS A 165 -6.39 13.76 6.83
N PHE A 166 -5.37 13.09 6.29
CA PHE A 166 -5.21 11.64 6.43
C PHE A 166 -5.01 11.21 7.89
N ARG A 167 -4.35 12.03 8.71
CA ARG A 167 -4.17 11.73 10.14
C ARG A 167 -5.38 12.08 11.00
N GLN A 168 -6.15 13.12 10.63
CA GLN A 168 -7.34 13.51 11.38
C GLN A 168 -8.49 12.48 11.25
N ASN A 169 -8.48 11.67 10.18
CA ASN A 169 -9.49 10.64 9.91
C ASN A 169 -9.08 9.22 10.40
N HIS A 170 -7.99 9.11 11.17
CA HIS A 170 -7.50 7.87 11.75
C HIS A 170 -7.47 7.94 13.28
#